data_AF-A0A210PUX7-F1
#
_entry.id   AF-A0A210PUX7-F1
#
_cell.length_a   1.000
_cell.length_b   1.000
_cell.length_c   1.000
_cell.angle_alpha   90.00
_cell.angle_beta   90.00
_cell.angle_gamma   90.00
#
_symmetry.space_group_name_H-M   'P 1'
#
loop_
_entity.id
_entity.type
_entity.pdbx_description
1 polymer ?
#
loop_
_entity_poly.entity_id
_entity_poly.type
_entity_poly.pdbx_seq_one_letter_code
_entity_poly.pdbx_strand_id
1 'polypeptide(L)'
;MFRPAVLITLFSLAVCQFHHHHPGGFISGGNHEHPEQGSVNFVYDPDSHYLISSTHSTCYFMPLTTDQQTSVHNHGLENLELQMMAMMSGGEEQLTSDQVAKHTHIISSMCNSHKLYMVGAPVAKPSVSSPEH
;
A
#
# COMPACT_ATOMS: atom_id res chain seq x y z
N MET A 1 34.86 55.32 -17.83
CA MET A 1 34.63 55.74 -16.43
C MET A 1 33.48 54.91 -15.86
N PHE A 2 33.73 54.24 -14.72
CA PHE A 2 32.86 53.59 -13.72
C PHE A 2 31.49 52.95 -14.10
N ARG A 3 31.40 51.61 -13.94
CA ARG A 3 30.22 50.82 -13.49
C ARG A 3 30.04 50.98 -11.95
N PRO A 4 29.06 50.38 -11.24
CA PRO A 4 27.71 49.84 -11.56
C PRO A 4 26.62 50.28 -10.53
N ALA A 5 25.35 49.87 -10.68
CA ALA A 5 24.52 49.47 -9.52
C ALA A 5 23.34 48.59 -9.95
N VAL A 6 23.44 47.31 -9.60
CA VAL A 6 22.35 46.34 -9.56
C VAL A 6 21.69 46.49 -8.18
N LEU A 7 20.36 46.53 -8.12
CA LEU A 7 19.64 46.23 -6.87
C LEU A 7 18.45 45.32 -7.17
N ILE A 8 18.66 44.03 -6.90
CA ILE A 8 17.62 43.01 -6.83
C ILE A 8 17.12 43.03 -5.39
N THR A 9 15.84 43.31 -5.16
CA THR A 9 15.20 43.15 -3.85
C THR A 9 14.11 42.09 -3.96
N LEU A 10 14.47 40.86 -3.58
CA LEU A 10 13.55 39.78 -3.26
C LEU A 10 12.98 40.02 -1.86
N PHE A 11 11.68 40.32 -1.76
CA PHE A 11 10.98 40.31 -0.48
C PHE A 11 10.37 38.92 -0.26
N SER A 12 11.11 38.05 0.43
CA SER A 12 10.57 36.83 1.01
C SER A 12 9.79 37.17 2.28
N LEU A 13 8.46 37.05 2.24
CA LEU A 13 7.62 37.10 3.44
C LEU A 13 7.48 35.69 4.02
N ALA A 14 8.29 35.42 5.06
CA ALA A 14 8.10 34.28 5.95
C ALA A 14 7.03 34.65 6.99
N VAL A 15 5.94 33.88 7.06
CA VAL A 15 4.94 34.01 8.12
C VAL A 15 5.16 32.88 9.12
N CYS A 16 5.84 33.18 10.23
CA CYS A 16 5.85 32.31 11.41
C CYS A 16 4.66 32.71 12.30
N GLN A 17 3.66 31.84 12.44
CA GLN A 17 2.60 31.98 13.45
C GLN A 17 2.90 30.97 14.58
N PHE A 18 3.35 31.48 15.72
CA PHE A 18 3.40 30.78 17.00
C PHE A 18 2.25 31.30 17.87
N HIS A 19 1.43 30.42 18.43
CA HIS A 19 0.66 30.67 19.66
C HIS A 19 0.54 29.38 20.48
N HIS A 20 1.16 29.40 21.66
CA HIS A 20 0.95 28.45 22.76
C HIS A 20 -0.14 29.02 23.69
N HIS A 21 -1.11 28.22 24.17
CA HIS A 21 -1.22 27.73 25.57
C HIS A 21 -2.54 26.96 25.88
N HIS A 22 -2.37 25.91 26.71
CA HIS A 22 -3.21 24.84 27.31
C HIS A 22 -4.42 25.30 28.18
N PRO A 23 -5.24 24.44 28.88
CA PRO A 23 -5.11 23.01 29.23
C PRO A 23 -6.41 22.13 29.29
N GLY A 24 -6.23 20.80 29.33
CA GLY A 24 -7.28 19.84 29.68
C GLY A 24 -6.77 18.40 29.59
N GLY A 25 -6.08 17.94 30.63
CA GLY A 25 -5.35 16.66 30.62
C GLY A 25 -6.19 15.43 30.96
N PHE A 26 -5.78 14.30 30.38
CA PHE A 26 -5.69 13.01 31.05
C PHE A 26 -4.33 12.39 30.71
N ILE A 27 -3.61 11.93 31.73
CA ILE A 27 -2.28 11.32 31.64
C ILE A 27 -2.42 9.80 31.67
N SER A 28 -1.91 9.15 30.63
CA SER A 28 -1.33 7.80 30.62
C SER A 28 -0.53 7.75 29.33
N GLY A 29 0.79 7.62 29.27
CA GLY A 29 1.73 6.99 30.18
C GLY A 29 2.66 6.17 29.28
N GLY A 30 3.96 6.44 29.30
CA GLY A 30 4.96 5.56 28.68
C GLY A 30 5.12 5.70 27.16
N ASN A 31 6.23 6.35 26.79
CA ASN A 31 7.23 5.84 25.85
C ASN A 31 6.77 4.75 24.88
N HIS A 32 6.69 5.08 23.60
CA HIS A 32 7.31 4.39 22.46
C HIS A 32 6.71 5.06 21.21
N GLU A 33 7.40 6.07 20.68
CA GLU A 33 7.33 6.35 19.25
C GLU A 33 7.87 5.07 18.58
N HIS A 34 6.97 4.11 18.32
CA HIS A 34 7.34 2.93 17.55
C HIS A 34 7.82 3.46 16.20
N PRO A 35 9.03 3.08 15.75
CA PRO A 35 9.50 3.47 14.43
C PRO A 35 8.41 3.04 13.46
N GLU A 36 7.94 3.96 12.62
CA GLU A 36 6.88 3.78 11.63
C GLU A 36 6.93 2.39 11.01
N GLN A 37 6.21 1.43 11.60
CA GLN A 37 5.96 0.14 10.99
C GLN A 37 4.95 0.48 9.90
N GLY A 38 5.45 0.69 8.69
CA GLY A 38 4.68 1.21 7.56
C GLY A 38 3.28 0.61 7.53
N SER A 39 2.27 1.48 7.62
CA SER A 39 0.89 1.03 7.68
C SER A 39 0.56 0.23 6.42
N VAL A 40 0.10 -1.01 6.61
CA VAL A 40 -0.42 -1.83 5.53
C VAL A 40 -1.94 -1.69 5.55
N ASN A 41 -2.51 -1.21 4.45
CA ASN A 41 -3.96 -1.10 4.29
C ASN A 41 -4.46 -2.27 3.44
N PHE A 42 -5.66 -2.79 3.75
CA PHE A 42 -6.27 -3.91 3.06
C PHE A 42 -7.68 -3.55 2.59
N VAL A 43 -8.00 -3.92 1.35
CA VAL A 43 -9.32 -3.69 0.74
C VAL A 43 -9.70 -4.91 -0.09
N TYR A 44 -10.92 -5.41 0.12
CA TYR A 44 -11.52 -6.40 -0.76
C TYR A 44 -12.26 -5.73 -1.92
N ASP A 45 -11.94 -6.12 -3.15
CA ASP A 45 -12.66 -5.69 -4.35
C ASP A 45 -13.71 -6.77 -4.73
N PRO A 46 -15.01 -6.51 -4.51
CA PRO A 46 -16.06 -7.48 -4.79
C PRO A 46 -16.27 -7.75 -6.28
N ASP A 47 -15.86 -6.85 -7.17
CA ASP A 47 -16.06 -7.01 -8.62
C ASP A 47 -15.02 -7.95 -9.23
N SER A 48 -13.76 -7.83 -8.80
CA SER A 48 -12.67 -8.68 -9.30
C SER A 48 -12.38 -9.89 -8.40
N HIS A 49 -12.93 -9.90 -7.17
CA HIS A 49 -12.68 -10.89 -6.12
C HIS A 49 -11.21 -10.98 -5.69
N TYR A 50 -10.55 -9.83 -5.54
CA TYR A 50 -9.20 -9.74 -5.02
C TYR A 50 -9.19 -9.11 -3.63
N LEU A 51 -8.25 -9.56 -2.80
CA LEU A 51 -7.77 -8.75 -1.68
C LEU A 51 -6.58 -7.93 -2.16
N ILE A 52 -6.66 -6.61 -1.97
CA ILE A 52 -5.61 -5.67 -2.35
C ILE A 52 -5.02 -5.12 -1.07
N SER A 53 -3.69 -5.11 -1.02
CA SER A 53 -2.94 -4.52 0.08
C SER A 53 -2.04 -3.42 -0.43
N SER A 54 -2.00 -2.28 0.26
CA SER A 54 -1.10 -1.18 -0.06
C SER A 54 -0.17 -0.88 1.11
N THR A 55 1.13 -0.83 0.82
CA THR A 55 2.16 -0.24 1.68
C THR A 55 2.50 1.16 1.17
N HIS A 56 3.50 1.82 1.75
CA HIS A 56 3.96 3.14 1.30
C HIS A 56 4.37 3.22 -0.18
N SER A 57 4.84 2.12 -0.79
CA SER A 57 5.39 2.15 -2.17
C SER A 57 4.95 0.99 -3.06
N THR A 58 4.22 0.03 -2.51
CA THR A 58 3.85 -1.19 -3.21
C THR A 58 2.39 -1.55 -2.95
N CYS A 59 1.69 -1.95 -4.00
CA CYS A 59 0.42 -2.63 -3.92
C CYS A 59 0.55 -4.08 -4.33
N TYR A 60 -0.14 -4.92 -3.57
CA TYR A 60 -0.19 -6.35 -3.73
C TYR A 60 -1.62 -6.77 -4.04
N PHE A 61 -1.78 -7.76 -4.93
CA PHE A 61 -3.06 -8.29 -5.36
C PHE A 61 -3.09 -9.79 -5.06
N MET A 62 -4.07 -10.23 -4.29
CA MET A 62 -4.27 -11.64 -3.95
C MET A 62 -5.63 -12.10 -4.48
N PRO A 63 -5.68 -13.03 -5.46
CA PRO A 63 -6.96 -13.57 -5.92
C PRO A 63 -7.61 -14.41 -4.82
N LEU A 64 -8.92 -14.25 -4.62
CA LEU A 64 -9.67 -15.04 -3.64
C LEU A 64 -10.39 -16.22 -4.31
N THR A 65 -10.29 -17.40 -3.69
CA THR A 65 -11.10 -18.57 -4.06
C THR A 65 -12.57 -18.35 -3.67
N THR A 66 -13.48 -19.15 -4.24
CA THR A 66 -14.92 -19.09 -3.90
C THR A 66 -15.18 -19.24 -2.40
N ASP A 67 -14.44 -20.13 -1.73
CA ASP A 67 -14.56 -20.34 -0.28
C ASP A 67 -14.09 -19.10 0.49
N GLN A 68 -12.99 -18.48 0.05
CA GLN A 68 -12.47 -17.25 0.67
C GLN A 68 -13.45 -16.08 0.47
N GLN A 69 -14.03 -15.91 -0.73
CA GLN A 69 -15.07 -14.91 -1.00
C GLN A 69 -16.28 -15.09 -0.08
N THR A 70 -16.70 -16.34 0.15
CA THR A 70 -17.79 -16.66 1.09
C THR A 70 -17.37 -16.31 2.52
N SER A 71 -16.12 -16.60 2.89
CA SER A 71 -15.59 -16.28 4.22
C SER A 71 -15.52 -14.79 4.48
N VAL A 72 -15.28 -13.93 3.47
CA VAL A 72 -15.32 -12.47 3.63
C VAL A 72 -16.65 -12.03 4.22
N HIS A 73 -17.76 -12.59 3.74
CA HIS A 73 -19.10 -12.23 4.17
C HIS A 73 -19.44 -12.73 5.59
N ASN A 74 -18.86 -13.86 6.00
CA ASN A 74 -19.20 -14.51 7.26
C ASN A 74 -18.24 -14.16 8.41
N HIS A 75 -16.97 -13.93 8.10
CA HIS A 75 -15.88 -13.82 9.08
C HIS A 75 -15.00 -12.58 8.87
N GLY A 76 -15.25 -11.78 7.83
CA GLY A 76 -14.43 -10.61 7.51
C GLY A 76 -13.10 -10.97 6.84
N LEU A 77 -12.13 -10.05 6.93
CA LEU A 77 -10.88 -10.09 6.17
C LEU A 77 -9.66 -10.58 6.95
N GLU A 78 -9.70 -10.61 8.28
CA GLU A 78 -8.52 -10.81 9.15
C GLU A 78 -7.64 -12.00 8.73
N ASN A 79 -8.23 -13.18 8.50
CA ASN A 79 -7.48 -14.36 8.07
C ASN A 79 -6.83 -14.20 6.69
N LEU A 80 -7.51 -13.49 5.77
CA LEU A 80 -7.00 -13.23 4.44
C LEU A 80 -5.88 -12.19 4.46
N GLU A 81 -5.98 -11.19 5.34
CA GLU A 81 -4.92 -10.19 5.56
C GLU A 81 -3.64 -10.85 6.08
N LEU A 82 -3.77 -11.71 7.10
CA LEU A 82 -2.65 -12.51 7.61
C LEU A 82 -2.03 -13.40 6.54
N GLN A 83 -2.88 -14.08 5.75
CA GLN A 83 -2.44 -14.93 4.65
C GLN A 83 -1.67 -14.13 3.60
N MET A 84 -2.16 -12.94 3.25
CA MET A 84 -1.53 -12.07 2.27
C MET A 84 -0.16 -11.57 2.75
N MET A 85 -0.07 -11.12 4.00
CA MET A 85 1.20 -10.69 4.60
C MET A 85 2.26 -11.80 4.58
N ALA A 86 1.86 -13.05 4.81
CA ALA A 86 2.78 -14.19 4.72
C ALA A 86 3.36 -14.39 3.31
N MET A 87 2.59 -14.06 2.25
CA MET A 87 2.99 -14.25 0.85
C MET A 87 3.84 -13.10 0.28
N MET A 88 3.82 -11.92 0.90
CA MET A 88 4.63 -10.75 0.53
C MET A 88 6.15 -10.94 0.78
N SER A 89 6.59 -12.13 1.21
CA SER A 89 7.96 -12.43 1.63
C SER A 89 8.90 -12.95 0.53
N GLY A 90 8.47 -12.92 -0.74
CA GLY A 90 9.36 -13.24 -1.88
C GLY A 90 8.76 -14.11 -2.99
N GLY A 91 7.45 -14.37 -2.97
CA GLY A 91 6.72 -15.09 -4.02
C GLY A 91 5.95 -14.18 -4.98
N GLU A 92 6.32 -12.91 -5.07
CA GLU A 92 5.57 -11.86 -5.76
C GLU A 92 5.96 -11.72 -7.23
N GLU A 93 4.95 -11.61 -8.10
CA GLU A 93 5.12 -11.42 -9.54
C GLU A 93 4.57 -10.06 -9.95
N GLN A 94 5.27 -9.30 -10.80
CA GLN A 94 4.76 -8.00 -11.23
C GLN A 94 3.49 -8.16 -12.07
N LEU A 95 2.49 -7.30 -11.86
CA LEU A 95 1.27 -7.35 -12.68
C LEU A 95 1.59 -7.13 -14.16
N THR A 96 0.96 -7.92 -15.02
CA THR A 96 1.04 -7.73 -16.48
C THR A 96 0.21 -6.53 -16.94
N SER A 97 0.44 -6.03 -18.17
CA SER A 97 -0.35 -4.93 -18.74
C SER A 97 -1.85 -5.21 -18.72
N ASP A 98 -2.24 -6.44 -19.02
CA ASP A 98 -3.64 -6.86 -19.08
C ASP A 98 -4.28 -6.90 -17.69
N GLN A 99 -3.50 -7.33 -16.69
CA GLN A 99 -3.93 -7.28 -15.29
C GLN A 99 -4.05 -5.84 -14.81
N VAL A 100 -3.12 -4.96 -15.18
CA VAL A 100 -3.24 -3.52 -14.86
C VAL A 100 -4.50 -2.93 -15.47
N ALA A 101 -4.76 -3.22 -16.75
CA ALA A 101 -5.98 -2.74 -17.42
C ALA A 101 -7.25 -3.24 -16.73
N LYS A 102 -7.28 -4.51 -16.31
CA LYS A 102 -8.42 -5.11 -15.60
C LYS A 102 -8.70 -4.46 -14.24
N HIS A 103 -7.66 -4.00 -13.54
CA HIS A 103 -7.76 -3.43 -12.19
C HIS A 103 -7.63 -1.90 -12.18
N THR A 104 -7.90 -1.24 -13.30
CA THR A 104 -7.72 0.22 -13.45
C THR A 104 -8.46 1.00 -12.37
N HIS A 105 -9.68 0.58 -11.99
CA HIS A 105 -10.49 1.29 -10.99
C HIS A 105 -9.81 1.31 -9.62
N ILE A 106 -9.42 0.14 -9.10
CA ILE A 106 -8.78 0.04 -7.78
C ILE A 106 -7.36 0.62 -7.80
N ILE A 107 -6.64 0.47 -8.92
CA ILE A 107 -5.30 1.06 -9.08
C ILE A 107 -5.38 2.58 -8.99
N SER A 108 -6.33 3.20 -9.69
CA SER A 108 -6.49 4.66 -9.66
C SER A 108 -6.88 5.20 -8.29
N SER A 109 -7.63 4.42 -7.49
CA SER A 109 -8.13 4.85 -6.18
C SER A 109 -7.14 4.65 -5.05
N MET A 110 -6.35 3.56 -5.08
CA MET A 110 -5.53 3.15 -3.92
C MET A 110 -4.06 2.95 -4.26
N CYS A 111 -3.75 2.49 -5.48
CA CYS A 111 -2.40 2.07 -5.87
C CYS A 111 -1.74 3.04 -6.83
N ASN A 112 -2.22 4.27 -6.93
CA ASN A 112 -1.66 5.26 -7.83
C ASN A 112 -0.18 5.50 -7.48
N SER A 113 0.70 5.43 -8.47
CA SER A 113 2.16 5.53 -8.30
C SER A 113 2.83 4.41 -7.47
N HIS A 114 2.12 3.33 -7.12
CA HIS A 114 2.71 2.18 -6.42
C HIS A 114 3.28 1.17 -7.42
N LYS A 115 4.29 0.40 -6.99
CA LYS A 115 4.65 -0.83 -7.70
C LYS A 115 3.54 -1.86 -7.52
N LEU A 116 3.19 -2.58 -8.57
CA LEU A 116 2.05 -3.51 -8.56
C LEU A 116 2.53 -4.95 -8.66
N TYR A 117 2.20 -5.76 -7.66
CA TYR A 117 2.55 -7.17 -7.63
C TYR A 117 1.35 -8.06 -7.32
N MET A 118 1.40 -9.27 -7.85
CA MET A 118 0.50 -10.37 -7.57
C MET A 118 1.15 -11.26 -6.51
N VAL A 119 0.36 -11.71 -5.55
CA VAL A 119 0.76 -12.67 -4.52
C VAL A 119 -0.27 -13.78 -4.44
N GLY A 120 0.18 -14.99 -4.14
CA GLY A 120 -0.65 -16.19 -4.29
C GLY A 120 -0.79 -16.54 -5.76
N ALA A 121 -0.29 -17.71 -6.14
CA ALA A 121 -0.27 -18.13 -7.53
C ALA A 121 -1.68 -18.08 -8.13
N PRO A 122 -1.88 -17.53 -9.34
CA PRO A 122 -3.00 -17.98 -10.16
C PRO A 122 -2.79 -19.48 -10.38
N VAL A 123 -3.75 -20.30 -9.94
CA VAL A 123 -3.70 -21.75 -10.14
C VAL A 123 -3.62 -22.05 -11.64
N ALA A 124 -2.41 -22.23 -12.17
CA ALA A 124 -2.01 -23.12 -13.26
C ALA A 124 -0.59 -22.79 -13.76
N LYS A 125 0.40 -23.52 -13.27
CA LYS A 125 1.48 -24.03 -14.14
C LYS A 125 1.52 -25.54 -13.94
N PRO A 126 1.37 -26.37 -15.00
CA PRO A 126 1.52 -27.81 -14.86
C PRO A 126 2.95 -28.07 -14.39
N SER A 127 3.08 -28.66 -13.20
CA SER A 127 4.33 -29.23 -12.71
C SER A 127 4.78 -30.29 -13.71
N VAL A 128 5.83 -30.00 -14.47
CA VAL A 128 6.53 -31.01 -15.26
C VAL A 128 7.09 -32.00 -14.25
N SER A 129 6.45 -33.17 -14.14
CA SER A 129 6.97 -34.31 -13.40
C SER A 129 8.32 -34.69 -14.00
N SER A 130 9.39 -34.50 -13.23
CA SER A 130 10.71 -35.01 -13.59
C SER A 130 10.65 -36.54 -13.58
N PRO A 131 11.08 -37.24 -14.65
CA PRO A 131 11.20 -38.68 -14.61
C PRO A 131 12.36 -39.06 -13.69
N GLU A 132 12.06 -39.87 -12.67
CA GLU A 132 13.08 -40.59 -11.89
C GLU A 132 13.80 -41.56 -12.84
N HIS A 133 15.13 -41.57 -12.76
CA HIS A 133 16.02 -42.48 -13.49
C HIS A 133 16.89 -43.23 -12.48
#